data_AF-A0A950W1S5-F1
#
_entry.id   AF-A0A950W1S5-F1
#
_cell.length_a   1.000
_cell.length_b   1.000
_cell.length_c   1.000
_cell.angle_alpha   90.00
_cell.angle_beta   90.00
_cell.angle_gamma   90.00
#
_symmetry.space_group_name_H-M   'P 1'
#
loop_
_entity.id
_entity.type
_entity.pdbx_description
1 polymer ?
#
loop_
_entity_poly.entity_id
_entity_poly.type
_entity_poly.pdbx_seq_one_letter_code
_entity_poly.pdbx_strand_id
1 'polypeptide(L)' 'MRSSPLIFNSGAARRAADLQMAWVDAADDVHESYLAWRDADRSERRAAFLVYEAALDREEAAARALQLELSGCAPRL' A
#
# COMPACT_ATOMS: atom_id res chain seq x y z
N MET A 1 43.92 -2.15 3.15
CA MET A 1 43.05 -3.04 2.33
C MET A 1 41.71 -2.37 2.16
N ARG A 2 41.28 -2.10 0.93
CA ARG A 2 39.96 -1.56 0.57
C ARG A 2 38.97 -2.70 0.33
N SER A 3 37.67 -2.36 0.42
CA SER A 3 36.48 -3.07 -0.10
C SER A 3 35.86 -4.11 0.85
N SER A 4 34.56 -4.11 1.17
CA SER A 4 33.40 -3.42 0.57
C SER A 4 32.34 -3.07 1.64
N PRO A 5 31.64 -1.93 1.49
CA PRO A 5 30.55 -1.54 2.38
C PRO A 5 29.27 -2.33 2.04
N LEU A 6 28.35 -2.33 2.99
CA LEU A 6 27.06 -3.03 3.09
C LEU A 6 26.03 -2.70 1.98
N ILE A 7 26.42 -2.71 0.71
CA ILE A 7 25.55 -2.35 -0.43
C ILE A 7 24.35 -3.31 -0.54
N PHE A 8 24.46 -4.53 -0.01
CA PHE A 8 23.42 -5.55 -0.14
C PHE A 8 22.12 -5.25 0.62
N ASN A 9 22.12 -4.35 1.60
CA ASN A 9 20.94 -4.06 2.43
C ASN A 9 20.11 -2.86 1.96
N SER A 10 20.61 -2.09 0.98
CA SER A 10 19.99 -0.81 0.57
C SER A 10 18.79 -1.01 -0.35
N GLY A 11 18.80 -2.08 -1.16
CA GLY A 11 17.75 -2.37 -2.14
C GLY A 11 16.45 -2.87 -1.50
N ALA A 12 16.55 -3.81 -0.55
CA ALA A 12 15.40 -4.34 0.19
C ALA A 12 14.75 -3.26 1.06
N ALA A 13 15.56 -2.47 1.78
CA ALA A 13 15.06 -1.34 2.57
C ALA A 13 14.34 -0.30 1.71
N ARG A 14 14.86 0.00 0.51
CA ARG A 14 14.20 0.89 -0.44
C ARG A 14 12.88 0.33 -0.96
N ARG A 15 12.85 -0.96 -1.35
CA ARG A 15 11.62 -1.62 -1.80
C ARG A 15 10.55 -1.62 -0.70
N ALA A 16 10.93 -1.91 0.54
CA ALA A 16 10.00 -1.86 1.66
C ALA A 16 9.44 -0.44 1.89
N ALA A 17 10.28 0.60 1.76
CA ALA A 17 9.83 1.99 1.83
C ALA A 17 8.89 2.37 0.68
N ASP A 18 9.19 1.94 -0.55
CA ASP A 18 8.33 2.17 -1.72
C ASP A 18 6.96 1.49 -1.56
N LEU A 19 6.94 0.24 -1.05
CA LEU A 19 5.71 -0.50 -0.74
C LEU A 19 4.93 0.14 0.43
N GLN A 20 5.63 0.66 1.43
CA GLN A 20 5.00 1.38 2.53
C GLN A 20 4.33 2.66 2.04
N MET A 21 4.99 3.44 1.19
CA MET A 21 4.37 4.63 0.58
C MET A 21 3.16 4.25 -0.27
N ALA A 22 3.27 3.22 -1.11
CA ALA A 22 2.14 2.75 -1.93
C ALA A 22 0.93 2.31 -1.09
N TRP A 23 1.17 1.70 0.07
CA TRP A 23 0.10 1.35 1.01
C TRP A 23 -0.54 2.59 1.65
N VAL A 24 0.26 3.58 2.06
CA VAL A 24 -0.25 4.85 2.62
C VAL A 24 -1.07 5.60 1.58
N ASP A 25 -0.57 5.74 0.36
CA ASP A 25 -1.30 6.40 -0.73
C ASP A 25 -2.64 5.69 -1.02
N ALA A 26 -2.64 4.35 -1.01
CA ALA A 26 -3.87 3.58 -1.19
C ALA A 26 -4.86 3.73 -0.02
N ALA A 27 -4.37 3.88 1.21
CA ALA A 27 -5.22 4.15 2.37
C ALA A 27 -5.85 5.55 2.31
N ASP A 28 -5.12 6.54 1.81
CA ASP A 28 -5.66 7.88 1.56
C ASP A 28 -6.74 7.84 0.46
N ASP A 29 -6.51 7.11 -0.65
CA ASP A 29 -7.52 6.87 -1.70
C ASP A 29 -8.80 6.22 -1.14
N VAL A 30 -8.67 5.23 -0.25
CA VAL A 30 -9.81 4.60 0.44
C VAL A 30 -10.56 5.63 1.28
N HIS A 31 -9.85 6.49 2.00
CA HIS A 31 -10.47 7.52 2.82
C HIS A 31 -11.24 8.54 1.96
N GLU A 32 -10.63 9.05 0.89
CA GLU A 32 -11.27 10.01 -0.02
C GLU A 32 -12.51 9.41 -0.70
N SER A 33 -12.39 8.17 -1.22
CA SER A 33 -13.51 7.48 -1.87
C SER A 33 -14.63 7.11 -0.89
N TYR A 34 -14.31 6.82 0.38
CA TYR A 34 -15.31 6.65 1.43
C TYR A 34 -16.09 7.94 1.68
N LEU A 35 -15.41 9.09 1.80
CA LEU A 35 -16.07 10.38 1.98
C LEU A 35 -16.96 10.71 0.79
N ALA A 36 -16.47 10.48 -0.44
CA ALA A 36 -17.25 10.67 -1.66
C ALA A 36 -18.51 9.78 -1.68
N TRP A 37 -18.40 8.50 -1.30
CA TRP A 37 -19.57 7.61 -1.21
C TRP A 37 -20.54 8.01 -0.09
N ARG A 38 -20.02 8.42 1.06
CA ARG A 38 -20.82 8.85 2.21
C ARG A 38 -21.67 10.07 1.84
N ASP A 39 -21.07 11.02 1.13
CA ASP A 39 -21.67 12.31 0.78
C ASP A 39 -22.41 12.28 -0.57
N ALA A 40 -22.35 11.16 -1.31
CA ALA A 40 -23.03 10.99 -2.59
C ALA A 40 -24.56 10.94 -2.48
N ASP A 41 -25.22 11.58 -3.45
CA ASP A 41 -26.67 11.53 -3.62
C ASP A 41 -27.15 10.12 -3.95
N ARG A 42 -28.44 9.84 -3.70
CA ARG A 42 -29.02 8.50 -3.85
C ARG A 42 -28.85 7.91 -5.26
N SER A 43 -28.86 8.75 -6.30
CA SER A 43 -28.65 8.33 -7.70
C SER A 43 -27.21 7.91 -8.00
N GLU A 44 -26.23 8.48 -7.30
CA GLU A 44 -24.79 8.29 -7.55
C GLU A 44 -24.15 7.34 -6.53
N ARG A 45 -24.81 7.13 -5.39
CA ARG A 45 -24.31 6.34 -4.26
C ARG A 45 -23.83 4.94 -4.65
N ARG A 46 -24.48 4.28 -5.62
CA ARG A 46 -24.03 2.97 -6.11
C ARG A 46 -22.73 3.08 -6.89
N ALA A 47 -22.59 4.08 -7.75
CA ALA A 47 -21.35 4.30 -8.51
C ALA A 47 -20.20 4.69 -7.57
N ALA A 48 -20.45 5.58 -6.61
CA ALA A 48 -19.45 5.95 -5.61
C ALA A 48 -19.04 4.77 -4.71
N PHE A 49 -19.97 3.87 -4.38
CA PHE A 49 -19.65 2.64 -3.66
C PHE A 49 -18.68 1.75 -4.43
N LEU A 50 -18.87 1.58 -5.74
CA LEU A 50 -17.96 0.78 -6.57
C LEU A 50 -16.55 1.38 -6.64
N VAL A 51 -16.43 2.71 -6.62
CA VAL A 51 -15.13 3.39 -6.54
C VAL A 51 -14.46 3.14 -5.19
N TYR A 52 -15.22 3.24 -4.09
CA TYR A 52 -14.73 2.92 -2.76
C TYR A 52 -14.31 1.45 -2.62
N GLU A 53 -15.11 0.51 -3.13
CA GLU A 53 -14.77 -0.92 -3.16
C GLU A 53 -13.48 -1.19 -3.94
N ALA A 54 -13.32 -0.58 -5.12
CA ALA A 54 -12.09 -0.70 -5.89
C ALA A 54 -10.87 -0.07 -5.19
N ALA A 55 -11.06 0.99 -4.39
CA ALA A 55 -10.00 1.56 -3.57
C ALA A 55 -9.58 0.59 -2.46
N LEU A 56 -10.53 -0.07 -1.78
CA LEU A 56 -10.26 -1.09 -0.77
C LEU A 56 -9.45 -2.26 -1.34
N ASP A 57 -9.83 -2.77 -2.52
CA ASP A 57 -9.09 -3.86 -3.16
C ASP A 57 -7.62 -3.49 -3.43
N ARG A 58 -7.35 -2.23 -3.78
CA ARG A 58 -5.99 -1.73 -4.01
C ARG A 58 -5.20 -1.56 -2.72
N GLU A 59 -5.83 -1.03 -1.67
CA GLU A 59 -5.21 -0.91 -0.35
C GLU A 59 -4.84 -2.29 0.21
N GLU A 60 -5.75 -3.27 0.11
CA GLU A 60 -5.50 -4.63 0.57
C GLU A 60 -4.35 -5.28 -0.23
N ALA A 61 -4.32 -5.09 -1.55
CA ALA A 61 -3.24 -5.57 -2.39
C ALA A 61 -1.88 -4.95 -2.00
N ALA A 62 -1.85 -3.64 -1.72
CA ALA A 62 -0.64 -2.94 -1.27
C ALA A 62 -0.19 -3.42 0.12
N ALA A 63 -1.13 -3.60 1.06
CA ALA A 63 -0.86 -4.13 2.39
C ALA A 63 -0.26 -5.54 2.33
N ARG A 64 -0.82 -6.43 1.49
CA ARG A 64 -0.31 -7.78 1.26
C ARG A 64 1.09 -7.76 0.65
N ALA A 65 1.35 -6.88 -0.32
CA ALA A 65 2.68 -6.75 -0.91
C ALA A 65 3.73 -6.28 0.12
N LEU A 66 3.40 -5.29 0.95
CA LEU A 66 4.27 -4.85 2.05
C LEU A 66 4.50 -5.96 3.07
N GLN A 67 3.44 -6.69 3.48
CA GLN A 67 3.56 -7.80 4.43
C GLN A 67 4.48 -8.91 3.90
N LEU A 68 4.39 -9.24 2.61
CA LEU A 68 5.26 -10.22 1.97
C LEU A 68 6.73 -9.79 1.98
N GLU A 69 7.02 -8.53 1.67
CA GLU A 69 8.39 -7.99 1.72
C GLU A 69 8.95 -8.01 3.15
N LEU A 70 8.16 -7.57 4.13
CA LEU A 70 8.56 -7.57 5.55
C LEU A 70 8.80 -8.99 6.08
N SER A 71 7.95 -9.95 5.68
CA SER A 71 8.07 -11.36 6.08
C SER A 71 9.25 -12.06 5.40
N GLY A 72 9.57 -11.67 4.16
CA GLY A 72 10.74 -12.17 3.42
C GLY A 72 12.07 -11.57 3.87
N CYS A 73 12.04 -10.40 4.53
CA CYS A 73 13.20 -9.73 5.11
C CYS A 73 13.56 -10.26 6.52
N ALA A 74 12.67 -11.01 7.17
CA ALA A 74 12.98 -11.64 8.45
C ALA A 74 14.10 -12.69 8.27
N PRO A 75 15.26 -12.56 8.96
CA PRO A 75 16.28 -13.60 8.92
C PRO A 75 15.65 -14.88 9.49
N ARG A 76 15.74 -15.99 8.75
CA ARG A 76 15.52 -17.32 9.33
C ARG A 76 16.56 -17.47 10.44
N LEU A 77 16.11 -17.36 11.70
CA LEU A 77 16.89 -17.73 12.88
C LEU A 77 17.17 -19.24 12.86
#